data_AF-A0A0W0ZPP9-F1
#
_entry.id   AF-A0A0W0ZPP9-F1
#
_cell.length_a   1.000
_cell.length_b   1.000
_cell.length_c   1.000
_cell.angle_alpha   90.00
_cell.angle_beta   90.00
_cell.angle_gamma   90.00
#
_symmetry.space_group_name_H-M   'P 1'
#
loop_
_entity.id
_entity.type
_entity.pdbx_description
1 polymer ?
#
loop_
_entity_poly.entity_id
_entity_poly.type
_entity_poly.pdbx_seq_one_letter_code
_entity_poly.pdbx_strand_id
1 'polypeptide(L)'
;MVIEGIHNALEQAKRQFNISSEMILCFLRDLPEEDALHTLESALKYQDKFIAVGLDFAERAHPPRDFVSVFDKARAHGLLAVAHAGEEGPAAYITQALDLLKVCRIDHGVRCLEDMELIARLQKQQFVS
;
A
#
# COMPACT_ATOMS: atom_id res chain seq x y z
N MET A 1 -0.74 -5.86 22.37
CA MET A 1 -1.31 -4.75 21.57
C MET A 1 -1.72 -5.29 20.18
N VAL A 2 -2.51 -4.59 19.35
CA VAL A 2 -3.20 -5.17 18.15
C VAL A 2 -2.25 -5.91 17.20
N ILE A 3 -1.12 -5.31 16.80
CA ILE A 3 -0.14 -5.92 15.87
C ILE A 3 0.42 -7.24 16.40
N GLU A 4 0.75 -7.31 17.70
CA GLU A 4 1.27 -8.54 18.32
C GLU A 4 0.22 -9.65 18.35
N GLY A 5 -1.04 -9.29 18.61
CA GLY A 5 -2.15 -10.25 18.60
C GLY A 5 -2.32 -10.88 17.21
N ILE A 6 -2.27 -10.05 16.16
CA ILE A 6 -2.35 -10.52 14.76
C ILE A 6 -1.14 -11.40 14.43
N HIS A 7 0.08 -10.92 14.69
CA HIS A 7 1.30 -11.68 14.42
C HIS A 7 1.30 -13.07 15.10
N ASN A 8 0.88 -13.15 16.37
CA ASN A 8 0.77 -14.43 17.07
C ASN A 8 -0.23 -15.38 16.42
N ALA A 9 -1.35 -14.87 15.92
CA ALA A 9 -2.35 -15.66 15.19
C ALA A 9 -1.79 -16.17 13.85
N LEU A 10 -1.02 -15.33 13.13
CA LEU A 10 -0.34 -15.71 11.89
C LEU A 10 0.72 -16.81 12.12
N GLU A 11 1.55 -16.68 13.16
CA GLU A 11 2.52 -17.70 13.55
C GLU A 11 1.87 -19.01 14.03
N GLN A 12 0.70 -18.91 14.66
CA GLN A 12 -0.11 -20.08 14.98
C GLN A 12 -0.62 -20.76 13.70
N ALA A 13 -1.15 -20.00 12.74
CA ALA A 13 -1.63 -20.54 11.48
C ALA A 13 -0.53 -21.23 10.68
N LYS A 14 0.69 -20.67 10.67
CA LYS A 14 1.87 -21.30 10.08
C LYS A 14 2.19 -22.65 10.74
N ARG A 15 2.20 -22.73 12.08
CA ARG A 15 2.49 -23.98 12.81
C ARG A 15 1.41 -25.04 12.66
N GLN A 16 0.13 -24.64 12.63
CA GLN A 16 -1.00 -25.58 12.62
C GLN A 16 -1.40 -26.01 11.21
N PHE A 17 -1.27 -25.12 10.24
CA PHE A 17 -1.79 -25.33 8.88
C PHE A 17 -0.74 -25.20 7.78
N ASN A 18 0.52 -24.89 8.12
CA ASN A 18 1.60 -24.64 7.16
C ASN A 18 1.28 -23.53 6.14
N ILE A 19 0.53 -22.52 6.56
CA ILE A 19 0.20 -21.34 5.76
C ILE A 19 1.17 -20.21 6.13
N SER A 20 1.95 -19.72 5.15
CA SER A 20 2.76 -18.51 5.30
C SER A 20 1.90 -17.26 5.14
N SER A 21 2.27 -16.19 5.83
CA SER A 21 1.57 -14.91 5.75
C SER A 21 2.55 -13.78 6.03
N GLU A 22 2.21 -12.60 5.53
CA GLU A 22 2.93 -11.36 5.73
C GLU A 22 1.93 -10.26 6.04
N MET A 23 2.36 -9.21 6.76
CA MET A 23 1.50 -8.08 7.08
C MET A 23 1.88 -6.84 6.25
N ILE A 24 0.85 -6.08 5.89
CA ILE A 24 0.94 -4.77 5.24
C ILE A 24 0.25 -3.76 6.16
N LEU A 25 0.93 -2.68 6.52
CA LEU A 25 0.36 -1.59 7.31
C LEU A 25 -0.32 -0.58 6.38
N CYS A 26 -1.64 -0.52 6.39
CA CYS A 26 -2.38 0.38 5.51
C CYS A 26 -2.71 1.74 6.16
N PHE A 27 -2.68 2.79 5.35
CA PHE A 27 -3.09 4.14 5.70
C PHE A 27 -4.47 4.45 5.12
N LEU A 28 -5.37 4.96 5.97
CA LEU A 28 -6.70 5.40 5.59
C LEU A 28 -6.60 6.74 4.86
N ARG A 29 -6.92 6.74 3.57
CA ARG A 29 -6.69 7.92 2.71
C ARG A 29 -7.73 9.02 2.84
N ASP A 30 -8.86 8.74 3.50
CA ASP A 30 -9.89 9.74 3.83
C ASP A 30 -9.50 10.62 5.02
N LEU A 31 -8.44 10.25 5.74
CA LEU A 31 -7.81 11.05 6.78
C LEU A 31 -6.64 11.88 6.23
N PRO A 32 -6.26 12.99 6.89
CA PRO A 32 -5.05 13.73 6.57
C PRO A 32 -3.77 12.86 6.62
N GLU A 33 -2.76 13.22 5.83
CA GLU A 33 -1.45 12.52 5.83
C GLU A 33 -0.80 12.46 7.22
N GLU A 34 -1.06 13.45 8.08
CA GLU A 34 -0.57 13.47 9.47
C GLU A 34 -0.98 12.23 10.26
N ASP A 35 -2.20 11.73 10.08
CA ASP A 35 -2.67 10.51 10.73
C ASP A 35 -1.93 9.26 10.20
N ALA A 36 -1.59 9.24 8.91
CA ALA A 36 -0.78 8.19 8.31
C ALA A 36 0.66 8.20 8.88
N LEU A 37 1.26 9.39 9.05
CA LEU A 37 2.56 9.56 9.68
C LEU A 37 2.56 9.09 11.14
N HIS A 38 1.57 9.49 11.94
CA HIS A 38 1.42 9.04 13.32
C HIS A 38 1.23 7.52 13.42
N THR A 39 0.47 6.95 12.49
CA THR A 39 0.26 5.50 12.38
C THR A 39 1.57 4.78 12.09
N LEU A 40 2.34 5.24 11.09
CA LEU A 40 3.64 4.68 10.75
C LEU A 40 4.59 4.75 11.95
N GLU A 41 4.75 5.92 12.57
CA GLU A 41 5.64 6.13 13.72
C GLU A 41 5.31 5.20 14.90
N SER A 42 4.02 5.04 15.20
CA SER A 42 3.55 4.15 16.26
C SER A 42 3.81 2.67 15.95
N ALA A 43 3.81 2.30 14.67
CA ALA A 43 4.01 0.93 14.19
C ALA A 43 5.48 0.56 14.03
N LEU A 44 6.40 1.52 13.83
CA LEU A 44 7.83 1.25 13.57
C LEU A 44 8.52 0.42 14.67
N LYS A 45 8.05 0.47 15.92
CA LYS A 45 8.55 -0.43 16.99
C LYS A 45 8.23 -1.91 16.78
N TYR A 46 7.45 -2.24 15.75
CA TYR A 46 7.06 -3.59 15.32
C TYR A 46 7.39 -3.85 13.85
N GLN A 47 8.35 -3.10 13.29
CA GLN A 47 8.71 -3.20 11.87
C GLN A 47 9.13 -4.63 11.45
N ASP A 48 9.60 -5.44 12.39
CA ASP A 48 9.91 -6.86 12.18
C ASP A 48 8.69 -7.74 11.85
N LYS A 49 7.46 -7.20 11.98
CA LYS A 49 6.20 -7.95 11.84
C LYS A 49 5.41 -7.60 10.58
N PHE A 50 5.85 -6.61 9.81
CA PHE A 50 5.20 -6.22 8.55
C PHE A 50 6.26 -5.82 7.52
N ILE A 51 5.98 -6.12 6.25
CA ILE A 51 6.97 -5.97 5.17
C ILE A 51 6.68 -4.79 4.24
N ALA A 52 5.48 -4.22 4.32
CA ALA A 52 5.03 -3.20 3.39
C ALA A 52 4.07 -2.20 4.06
N VAL A 53 3.89 -1.06 3.41
CA VAL A 53 2.78 -0.13 3.66
C VAL A 53 1.79 -0.11 2.49
N GLY A 54 0.53 0.18 2.80
CA GLY A 54 -0.58 0.28 1.86
C GLY A 54 -1.28 1.65 1.94
N LEU A 55 -1.99 2.04 0.88
CA LEU A 55 -2.94 3.15 0.89
C LEU A 55 -4.31 2.60 0.47
N ASP A 56 -5.33 2.77 1.31
CA ASP A 56 -6.66 2.19 1.11
C ASP A 56 -7.79 3.12 1.55
N PHE A 57 -9.01 2.60 1.55
CA PHE A 57 -10.26 3.31 1.82
C PHE A 57 -10.68 4.28 0.70
N ALA A 58 -11.61 5.20 0.99
CA ALA A 58 -12.32 6.02 0.01
C ALA A 58 -11.38 6.75 -0.97
N GLU A 59 -11.30 6.25 -2.19
CA GLU A 59 -10.34 6.77 -3.19
C GLU A 59 -10.79 8.09 -3.82
N ARG A 60 -12.11 8.28 -4.00
CA ARG A 60 -12.65 9.51 -4.61
C ARG A 60 -12.29 10.73 -3.78
N ALA A 61 -11.78 11.77 -4.46
CA ALA A 61 -11.31 13.03 -3.86
C ALA A 61 -10.06 12.95 -2.96
N HIS A 62 -9.46 11.77 -2.78
CA HIS A 62 -8.28 11.57 -1.94
C HIS A 62 -7.09 11.04 -2.77
N PRO A 63 -6.41 11.88 -3.58
CA PRO A 63 -5.39 11.42 -4.53
C PRO A 63 -4.13 10.84 -3.85
N PRO A 64 -3.43 9.87 -4.48
CA PRO A 64 -2.19 9.31 -3.94
C PRO A 64 -1.09 10.34 -3.65
N ARG A 65 -1.03 11.43 -4.43
CA ARG A 65 -0.03 12.50 -4.24
C ARG A 65 -0.04 13.15 -2.85
N ASP A 66 -1.13 13.02 -2.10
CA ASP A 66 -1.26 13.63 -0.77
C ASP A 66 -0.54 12.81 0.31
N PHE A 67 -0.02 11.62 -0.02
CA PHE A 67 0.63 10.69 0.92
C PHE A 67 2.11 10.43 0.59
N VAL A 68 2.76 11.33 -0.16
CA VAL A 68 4.15 11.13 -0.61
C VAL A 68 5.12 11.05 0.56
N SER A 69 4.95 11.90 1.58
CA SER A 69 5.88 11.99 2.71
C SER A 69 5.86 10.72 3.56
N VAL A 70 4.69 10.18 3.86
CA VAL A 70 4.59 8.92 4.63
C VAL A 70 5.15 7.73 3.86
N PHE A 71 4.97 7.68 2.54
CA PHE A 71 5.53 6.63 1.69
C PHE A 71 7.06 6.75 1.52
N ASP A 72 7.59 7.98 1.42
CA ASP A 72 9.04 8.22 1.45
C ASP A 72 9.65 7.74 2.78
N LYS A 73 9.00 8.07 3.90
CA LYS A 73 9.43 7.61 5.22
C LYS A 73 9.40 6.09 5.33
N ALA A 74 8.32 5.44 4.89
CA ALA A 74 8.23 3.97 4.88
C ALA A 74 9.37 3.32 4.08
N ARG A 75 9.68 3.85 2.89
CA ARG A 75 10.82 3.39 2.08
C ARG A 75 12.17 3.62 2.75
N ALA A 76 12.36 4.74 3.44
CA ALA A 76 13.59 4.99 4.21
C ALA A 76 13.80 3.96 5.33
N HIS A 77 12.73 3.33 5.79
CA HIS A 77 12.75 2.19 6.72
C HIS A 77 12.92 0.83 6.02
N GLY A 78 13.03 0.79 4.69
CA GLY A 78 13.19 -0.46 3.91
C GLY A 78 11.88 -1.22 3.67
N LEU A 79 10.73 -0.59 3.93
CA LEU A 79 9.42 -1.20 3.69
C LEU A 79 9.06 -1.13 2.20
N LEU A 80 8.39 -2.17 1.71
CA LEU A 80 7.76 -2.16 0.39
C LEU A 80 6.53 -1.23 0.40
N ALA A 81 6.07 -0.84 -0.78
CA ALA A 81 4.92 0.04 -0.94
C ALA A 81 3.91 -0.56 -1.92
N VAL A 82 2.65 -0.61 -1.52
CA VAL A 82 1.50 -0.96 -2.35
C VAL A 82 0.41 0.09 -2.20
N ALA A 83 -0.53 0.18 -3.13
CA ALA A 83 -1.66 1.11 -3.00
C ALA A 83 -2.87 0.65 -3.82
N HIS A 84 -4.06 0.89 -3.27
CA HIS A 84 -5.29 0.89 -4.06
C HIS A 84 -5.28 2.12 -4.98
N ALA A 85 -5.41 1.88 -6.28
CA ALA A 85 -5.52 2.95 -7.25
C ALA A 85 -6.32 2.51 -8.49
N GLY A 86 -7.16 3.40 -8.99
CA GLY A 86 -7.98 3.17 -10.17
C GLY A 86 -9.12 2.18 -9.95
N GLU A 87 -9.64 2.10 -8.72
CA GLU A 87 -10.89 1.39 -8.41
C GLU A 87 -12.08 2.36 -8.50
N GLU A 88 -12.10 3.37 -7.63
CA GLU A 88 -13.07 4.47 -7.69
C GLU A 88 -12.47 5.74 -8.31
N GLY A 89 -11.16 5.93 -8.14
CA GLY A 89 -10.39 7.07 -8.66
C GLY A 89 -10.05 6.93 -10.15
N PRO A 90 -9.63 8.01 -10.81
CA PRO A 90 -9.29 7.97 -12.24
C PRO A 90 -8.02 7.16 -12.50
N ALA A 91 -7.80 6.74 -13.76
CA ALA A 91 -6.56 6.09 -14.21
C ALA A 91 -5.28 6.86 -13.79
N ALA A 92 -5.35 8.19 -13.76
CA ALA A 92 -4.25 9.06 -13.32
C ALA A 92 -3.77 8.77 -11.89
N TYR A 93 -4.61 8.20 -11.02
CA TYR A 93 -4.20 7.81 -9.67
C TYR A 93 -3.28 6.60 -9.69
N ILE A 94 -3.44 5.68 -10.64
CA ILE A 94 -2.50 4.58 -10.85
C ILE A 94 -1.13 5.15 -11.20
N THR A 95 -1.08 6.08 -12.15
CA THR A 95 0.16 6.78 -12.51
C THR A 95 0.79 7.50 -11.31
N GLN A 96 0.00 8.21 -10.51
CA GLN A 96 0.50 8.86 -9.29
C GLN A 96 1.05 7.87 -8.27
N ALA A 97 0.38 6.73 -8.04
CA ALA A 97 0.86 5.71 -7.12
C ALA A 97 2.20 5.11 -7.61
N LEU A 98 2.34 4.85 -8.91
CA LEU A 98 3.59 4.37 -9.51
C LEU A 98 4.71 5.43 -9.43
N ASP A 99 4.41 6.69 -9.76
CA ASP A 99 5.42 7.72 -9.95
C ASP A 99 5.79 8.47 -8.68
N LEU A 100 4.84 8.69 -7.78
CA LEU A 100 5.04 9.47 -6.56
C LEU A 100 5.21 8.55 -5.36
N LEU A 101 4.31 7.56 -5.21
CA LEU A 101 4.37 6.62 -4.10
C LEU A 101 5.31 5.44 -4.36
N LYS A 102 5.89 5.33 -5.57
CA LYS A 102 6.87 4.31 -5.95
C LYS A 102 6.44 2.89 -5.54
N VAL A 103 5.15 2.58 -5.70
CA VAL A 103 4.61 1.29 -5.32
C VAL A 103 5.17 0.17 -6.20
N CYS A 104 5.35 -1.01 -5.62
CA CYS A 104 5.77 -2.22 -6.34
C CYS A 104 4.57 -3.09 -6.79
N ARG A 105 3.36 -2.78 -6.31
CA ARG A 105 2.09 -3.38 -6.71
C ARG A 105 0.95 -2.35 -6.59
N ILE A 106 -0.05 -2.46 -7.46
CA ILE A 106 -1.25 -1.63 -7.49
C ILE A 106 -2.39 -2.59 -7.19
N ASP A 107 -3.13 -2.36 -6.12
CA ASP A 107 -4.31 -3.17 -5.84
C ASP A 107 -5.48 -2.61 -6.69
N HIS A 108 -6.26 -3.50 -7.31
CA HIS A 108 -7.33 -3.23 -8.29
C HIS A 108 -6.87 -2.81 -9.69
N GLY A 109 -6.41 -1.56 -9.87
CA GLY A 109 -5.93 -1.05 -11.16
C GLY A 109 -6.92 -1.08 -12.34
N VAL A 110 -8.21 -1.35 -12.10
CA VAL A 110 -9.17 -1.70 -13.17
C VAL A 110 -9.41 -0.57 -14.17
N ARG A 111 -9.34 0.68 -13.72
CA ARG A 111 -9.51 1.86 -14.57
C ARG A 111 -8.28 2.19 -15.42
N CYS A 112 -7.19 1.40 -15.35
CA CYS A 112 -6.10 1.52 -16.33
C CYS A 112 -6.58 1.37 -17.78
N LEU A 113 -7.70 0.65 -17.99
CA LEU A 113 -8.34 0.46 -19.30
C LEU A 113 -8.81 1.77 -19.96
N GLU A 114 -8.93 2.86 -19.20
CA GLU A 114 -9.29 4.18 -19.71
C GLU A 114 -8.10 4.92 -20.35
N ASP A 115 -6.87 4.41 -20.19
CA ASP A 115 -5.63 5.04 -20.67
C ASP A 115 -4.72 4.00 -21.35
N MET A 116 -4.66 4.05 -22.68
CA MET A 116 -3.85 3.13 -23.49
C MET A 116 -2.35 3.25 -23.23
N GLU A 117 -1.85 4.43 -22.86
CA GLU A 117 -0.43 4.62 -22.54
C GLU A 117 -0.10 3.95 -21.21
N LEU A 118 -1.00 4.06 -20.24
CA LEU A 118 -0.86 3.39 -18.95
C LEU A 118 -0.88 1.86 -19.10
N ILE A 119 -1.76 1.29 -19.93
CA ILE A 119 -1.75 -0.15 -20.23
C ILE A 119 -0.40 -0.59 -20.80
N ALA A 120 0.10 0.14 -21.81
CA ALA A 120 1.38 -0.17 -22.45
C ALA A 120 2.55 -0.09 -21.44
N ARG A 121 2.51 0.90 -20.54
CA ARG A 121 3.47 1.04 -19.43
C ARG A 121 3.42 -0.17 -18.48
N LEU A 122 2.24 -0.54 -17.99
CA LEU A 122 2.06 -1.65 -17.05
C LEU A 122 2.53 -2.98 -17.65
N GLN A 123 2.18 -3.23 -18.92
CA GLN A 123 2.65 -4.41 -19.66
C GLN A 123 4.17 -4.44 -19.77
N LYS A 124 4.80 -3.33 -20.16
CA LYS A 124 6.26 -3.22 -20.31
C LYS A 124 6.99 -3.42 -18.99
N GLN A 125 6.44 -2.92 -17.89
CA GLN A 125 7.03 -3.01 -16.55
C GLN A 125 6.71 -4.34 -15.86
N GLN A 126 5.95 -5.24 -16.50
CA GLN A 126 5.42 -6.48 -15.91
C GLN A 126 4.77 -6.23 -14.55
N PHE A 127 4.07 -5.10 -14.46
CA PHE A 127 3.50 -4.66 -13.21
C PHE A 127 2.30 -5.55 -12.87
N VAL A 128 2.36 -6.23 -11.74
CA VAL A 128 1.27 -7.08 -11.27
C VAL A 128 0.25 -6.18 -10.57
N SER A 129 -1.01 -6.31 -10.98
CA SER A 129 -2.14 -5.80 -10.19
C SER A 129 -2.62 -6.86 -9.22
#